data_AF-A0A0M1JGK5-F1
#
_entry.id   AF-A0A0M1JGK5-F1
#
_cell.length_a   1.000
_cell.length_b   1.000
_cell.length_c   1.000
_cell.angle_alpha   90.00
_cell.angle_beta   90.00
_cell.angle_gamma   90.00
#
_symmetry.space_group_name_H-M   'P 1'
#
loop_
_entity.id
_entity.type
_entity.pdbx_description
1 polymer ?
#
loop_
_entity_poly.entity_id
_entity_poly.type
_entity_poly.pdbx_seq_one_letter_code
_entity_poly.pdbx_strand_id
1 'polypeptide(L)'
;MTKEQAIQYLNASFLFGSWYRLAAIKTLAYTKGVEPILILAKALLANHPNSTIIAEILKRLSPTQDEKRIVALWQLWVTDPKPTLATVLINLGWPRNYKLESGLAKQILRLVTYQCDSIIVQAAICCTEVLPDDESVNEALYIAWINSQSKDLEEFIAVTKRQPENPALEILHALVNGEISHYIDLDDPEGELLAQAVKLATRVFVQIMAETIANSINNADSYDDTASKLRILFRKALYHASIDYKTCLTCLKIIGDEEGLFEQIPRLKLDQVLELCERWINNITWADSSHKKLVLQQAIIAYQNLQNPQKTDVPTLPDGMVDIFTYWKDGHGIPNMHYLDNPLARARIMYLDYIQQSNISNTPNVRRLADQHWLERLMVYFNDTQKLQNAQDDHIYWIANCAQDADYLQTPMSGTPDVYLRHKNLLDTLNRRDSPTLHANNSSLNSSSIRYSSRYSTRTSNLIKILCAFQSIFIGTEITVETLREPMESNAIELEDYEPTNL
;
A
#
# COMPACT_ATOMS: atom_id res chain seq x y z
N MET A 1 -10.02 -23.95 56.00
CA MET A 1 -9.72 -24.86 54.87
C MET A 1 -8.21 -24.88 54.67
N THR A 2 -7.60 -26.05 54.50
CA THR A 2 -6.15 -26.16 54.24
C THR A 2 -5.83 -25.76 52.79
N LYS A 3 -4.55 -25.49 52.48
CA LYS A 3 -4.09 -25.19 51.11
C LYS A 3 -4.46 -26.33 50.14
N GLU A 4 -4.21 -27.58 50.52
CA GLU A 4 -4.50 -28.77 49.70
C GLU A 4 -6.00 -28.92 49.42
N GLN A 5 -6.84 -28.71 50.45
CA GLN A 5 -8.29 -28.69 50.28
C GLN A 5 -8.73 -27.55 49.34
N ALA A 6 -8.12 -26.37 49.45
CA ALA A 6 -8.44 -25.24 48.58
C ALA A 6 -8.14 -25.56 47.10
N ILE A 7 -7.02 -26.22 46.82
CA ILE A 7 -6.66 -26.65 45.45
C ILE A 7 -7.70 -27.63 44.90
N GLN A 8 -8.11 -28.62 45.70
CA GLN A 8 -9.13 -29.60 45.29
C GLN A 8 -10.48 -28.95 45.01
N TYR A 9 -10.92 -28.03 45.89
CA TYR A 9 -12.22 -27.38 45.75
C TYR A 9 -12.27 -26.28 44.70
N LEU A 10 -11.12 -25.79 44.20
CA LEU A 10 -11.06 -24.78 43.15
C LEU A 10 -11.73 -25.26 41.84
N ASN A 11 -11.62 -26.55 41.51
CA ASN A 11 -12.18 -27.13 40.30
C ASN A 11 -13.50 -27.88 40.53
N ALA A 12 -14.09 -27.79 41.72
CA ALA A 12 -15.30 -28.55 42.07
C ALA A 12 -16.52 -28.11 41.23
N SER A 13 -17.23 -29.08 40.64
CA SER A 13 -18.32 -28.86 39.67
C SER A 13 -19.74 -29.10 40.24
N PHE A 14 -19.88 -29.40 41.54
CA PHE A 14 -21.15 -29.81 42.16
C PHE A 14 -22.07 -28.64 42.57
N LEU A 15 -23.30 -28.93 43.02
CA LEU A 15 -24.37 -27.98 43.38
C LEU A 15 -23.97 -26.88 44.38
N PHE A 16 -23.15 -27.20 45.41
CA PHE A 16 -22.59 -26.20 46.34
C PHE A 16 -21.22 -25.64 45.89
N GLY A 17 -20.76 -26.04 44.70
CA GLY A 17 -19.44 -25.76 44.17
C GLY A 17 -19.15 -24.27 44.01
N SER A 18 -20.15 -23.41 43.83
CA SER A 18 -19.91 -21.95 43.82
C SER A 18 -19.35 -21.44 45.16
N TRP A 19 -19.96 -21.84 46.28
CA TRP A 19 -19.55 -21.41 47.62
C TRP A 19 -18.17 -21.97 48.00
N TYR A 20 -17.93 -23.25 47.72
CA TYR A 20 -16.63 -23.88 47.96
C TYR A 20 -15.52 -23.29 47.07
N ARG A 21 -15.80 -22.98 45.80
CA ARG A 21 -14.84 -22.29 44.92
C ARG A 21 -14.49 -20.90 45.43
N LEU A 22 -15.47 -20.13 45.90
CA LEU A 22 -15.21 -18.80 46.47
C LEU A 22 -14.39 -18.88 47.76
N ALA A 23 -14.68 -19.85 48.63
CA ALA A 23 -13.87 -20.11 49.82
C ALA A 23 -12.44 -20.54 49.45
N ALA A 24 -12.28 -21.36 48.41
CA ALA A 24 -10.98 -21.79 47.87
C ALA A 24 -10.17 -20.62 47.33
N ILE A 25 -10.79 -19.78 46.51
CA ILE A 25 -10.14 -18.58 45.96
C ILE A 25 -9.64 -17.67 47.08
N LYS A 26 -10.49 -17.36 48.07
CA LYS A 26 -10.08 -16.56 49.23
C LYS A 26 -8.96 -17.22 50.02
N THR A 27 -9.07 -18.52 50.31
CA THR A 27 -8.05 -19.26 51.07
C THR A 27 -6.69 -19.22 50.35
N LEU A 28 -6.67 -19.46 49.04
CA LEU A 28 -5.45 -19.40 48.23
C LEU A 28 -4.86 -17.99 48.18
N ALA A 29 -5.70 -16.95 48.09
CA ALA A 29 -5.27 -15.55 48.08
C ALA A 29 -4.53 -15.14 49.38
N TYR A 30 -5.02 -15.59 50.54
CA TYR A 30 -4.42 -15.26 51.84
C TYR A 30 -3.28 -16.20 52.24
N THR A 31 -3.09 -17.31 51.54
CA THR A 31 -2.01 -18.27 51.84
C THR A 31 -0.66 -17.70 51.39
N LYS A 32 0.31 -17.61 52.30
CA LYS A 32 1.68 -17.15 51.99
C LYS A 32 2.38 -18.04 50.95
N GLY A 33 3.24 -17.43 50.12
CA GLY A 33 4.01 -18.12 49.09
C GLY A 33 3.55 -17.81 47.65
N VAL A 34 4.33 -18.27 46.68
CA VAL A 34 4.14 -18.02 45.24
C VAL A 34 3.13 -18.99 44.62
N GLU A 35 3.21 -20.26 45.00
CA GLU A 35 2.42 -21.34 44.43
C GLU A 35 0.89 -21.11 44.49
N PRO A 36 0.28 -20.65 45.61
CA PRO A 36 -1.17 -20.39 45.66
C PRO A 36 -1.63 -19.35 44.63
N ILE A 37 -0.80 -18.32 44.39
CA ILE A 37 -1.08 -17.26 43.42
C ILE A 37 -0.96 -17.77 42.00
N LEU A 38 0.05 -18.60 41.70
CA LEU A 38 0.18 -19.25 40.39
C LEU A 38 -1.00 -20.18 40.08
N ILE A 39 -1.53 -20.87 41.08
CA ILE A 39 -2.73 -21.72 40.91
C ILE A 39 -3.94 -20.87 40.55
N LEU A 40 -4.14 -19.74 41.23
CA LEU A 40 -5.21 -18.79 40.89
C LEU A 40 -5.03 -18.22 39.48
N ALA A 41 -3.82 -17.83 39.11
CA ALA A 41 -3.53 -17.32 37.77
C ALA A 41 -3.76 -18.38 36.68
N LYS A 42 -3.36 -19.63 36.90
CA LYS A 42 -3.68 -20.75 35.98
C LYS A 42 -5.18 -20.97 35.84
N ALA A 43 -5.95 -20.86 36.94
CA ALA A 43 -7.41 -20.92 36.87
C ALA A 43 -7.99 -19.74 36.07
N LEU A 44 -7.44 -18.53 36.21
CA LEU A 44 -7.82 -17.38 35.39
C LEU A 44 -7.54 -17.64 33.90
N LEU A 45 -6.36 -18.17 33.56
CA LEU A 45 -5.98 -18.52 32.19
C LEU A 45 -6.86 -19.63 31.59
N ALA A 46 -7.43 -20.49 32.43
CA ALA A 46 -8.37 -21.55 32.03
C ALA A 46 -9.84 -21.10 31.95
N ASN A 47 -10.11 -19.78 31.97
CA ASN A 47 -11.46 -19.21 31.94
C ASN A 47 -12.37 -19.75 33.05
N HIS A 48 -11.82 -19.89 34.27
CA HIS A 48 -12.57 -20.39 35.41
C HIS A 48 -13.87 -19.59 35.65
N PRO A 49 -14.99 -20.20 36.09
CA PRO A 49 -16.28 -19.51 36.22
C PRO A 49 -16.31 -18.29 37.16
N ASN A 50 -15.34 -18.19 38.08
CA ASN A 50 -15.13 -17.02 38.94
C ASN A 50 -13.92 -16.17 38.49
N SER A 51 -13.60 -16.15 37.21
CA SER A 51 -12.44 -15.44 36.62
C SER A 51 -12.38 -13.97 37.02
N THR A 52 -13.52 -13.26 37.02
CA THR A 52 -13.61 -11.85 37.44
C THR A 52 -13.11 -11.64 38.86
N ILE A 53 -13.55 -12.50 39.79
CA ILE A 53 -13.18 -12.42 41.22
C ILE A 53 -11.69 -12.77 41.39
N ILE A 54 -11.21 -13.76 40.65
CA ILE A 54 -9.78 -14.13 40.66
C ILE A 54 -8.94 -12.95 40.17
N ALA A 55 -9.32 -12.32 39.05
CA ALA A 55 -8.61 -11.17 38.51
C ALA A 55 -8.60 -9.98 39.48
N GLU A 56 -9.73 -9.67 40.14
CA GLU A 56 -9.80 -8.61 41.17
C GLU A 56 -8.87 -8.89 42.36
N ILE A 57 -8.78 -10.14 42.79
CA ILE A 57 -7.89 -10.54 43.88
C ILE A 57 -6.43 -10.39 43.47
N LEU A 58 -6.07 -10.84 42.26
CA LEU A 58 -4.70 -10.74 41.77
C LEU A 58 -4.29 -9.28 41.57
N LYS A 59 -5.19 -8.40 41.11
CA LYS A 59 -4.95 -6.94 41.00
C LYS A 59 -4.70 -6.25 42.34
N ARG A 60 -5.10 -6.84 43.45
CA ARG A 60 -4.89 -6.29 44.80
C ARG A 60 -3.54 -6.67 45.42
N LEU A 61 -2.71 -7.44 44.71
CA LEU A 61 -1.36 -7.73 45.17
C LEU A 61 -0.57 -6.43 45.32
N SER A 62 0.21 -6.32 46.39
CA SER A 62 0.99 -5.13 46.67
C SER A 62 2.33 -5.19 45.92
N PRO A 63 2.68 -4.18 45.09
CA PRO A 63 3.97 -4.15 44.40
C PRO A 63 5.20 -4.14 45.32
N THR A 64 5.04 -3.88 46.62
CA THR A 64 6.13 -3.85 47.61
C THR A 64 6.15 -5.07 48.52
N GLN A 65 5.01 -5.70 48.81
CA GLN A 65 4.94 -6.87 49.71
C GLN A 65 4.89 -8.20 48.95
N ASP A 66 4.39 -8.19 47.70
CA ASP A 66 4.13 -9.38 46.90
C ASP A 66 5.09 -9.53 45.71
N GLU A 67 6.26 -8.90 45.77
CA GLU A 67 7.23 -8.80 44.66
C GLU A 67 7.52 -10.17 44.00
N LYS A 68 7.86 -11.19 44.79
CA LYS A 68 8.14 -12.56 44.28
C LYS A 68 6.93 -13.21 43.61
N ARG A 69 5.71 -12.87 44.05
CA ARG A 69 4.47 -13.38 43.45
C ARG A 69 4.24 -12.69 42.11
N ILE A 70 4.45 -11.38 42.04
CA ILE A 70 4.30 -10.59 40.81
C ILE A 70 5.30 -11.06 39.75
N VAL A 71 6.59 -11.25 40.11
CA VAL A 71 7.60 -11.81 39.19
C VAL A 71 7.17 -13.18 38.66
N ALA A 72 6.65 -14.06 39.51
CA ALA A 72 6.18 -15.37 39.08
C ALA A 72 4.95 -15.29 38.16
N LEU A 73 4.07 -14.28 38.33
CA LEU A 73 2.97 -14.04 37.41
C LEU A 73 3.46 -13.59 36.03
N TRP A 74 4.48 -12.73 35.97
CA TRP A 74 5.14 -12.36 34.70
C TRP A 74 5.76 -13.58 34.00
N GLN A 75 6.48 -14.43 34.74
CA GLN A 75 7.04 -15.68 34.21
C GLN A 75 5.95 -16.63 33.68
N LEU A 76 4.84 -16.77 34.42
CA LEU A 76 3.71 -17.57 33.98
C LEU A 76 3.07 -17.00 32.70
N TRP A 77 2.88 -15.69 32.65
CA TRP A 77 2.26 -15.03 31.50
C TRP A 77 3.09 -15.21 30.22
N VAL A 78 4.40 -15.13 30.31
CA VAL A 78 5.29 -15.39 29.18
C VAL A 78 5.13 -16.79 28.59
N THR A 79 4.78 -17.79 29.42
CA THR A 79 4.55 -19.17 28.96
C THR A 79 3.15 -19.42 28.38
N ASP A 80 2.13 -18.64 28.78
CA ASP A 80 0.75 -18.72 28.26
C ASP A 80 0.17 -17.29 28.14
N PRO A 81 0.52 -16.55 27.06
CA PRO A 81 0.31 -15.12 26.94
C PRO A 81 -1.14 -14.78 26.62
N LYS A 82 -2.02 -14.84 27.63
CA LYS A 82 -3.42 -14.46 27.49
C LYS A 82 -3.69 -13.02 27.92
N PRO A 83 -4.59 -12.30 27.23
CA PRO A 83 -4.96 -10.92 27.59
C PRO A 83 -5.48 -10.77 29.03
N THR A 84 -6.18 -11.77 29.56
CA THR A 84 -6.78 -11.71 30.91
C THR A 84 -5.74 -11.53 32.02
N LEU A 85 -4.59 -12.22 31.91
CA LEU A 85 -3.49 -12.07 32.86
C LEU A 85 -2.66 -10.82 32.58
N ALA A 86 -2.47 -10.44 31.31
CA ALA A 86 -1.82 -9.18 30.94
C ALA A 86 -2.52 -7.96 31.57
N THR A 87 -3.86 -7.91 31.59
CA THR A 87 -4.61 -6.84 32.27
C THR A 87 -4.33 -6.76 33.77
N VAL A 88 -4.10 -7.90 34.42
CA VAL A 88 -3.71 -7.94 35.84
C VAL A 88 -2.29 -7.38 35.99
N LEU A 89 -1.36 -7.82 35.13
CA LEU A 89 0.04 -7.41 35.17
C LEU A 89 0.24 -5.92 34.90
N ILE A 90 -0.50 -5.34 33.95
CA ILE A 90 -0.50 -3.88 33.69
C ILE A 90 -0.84 -3.09 34.96
N ASN A 91 -1.84 -3.55 35.72
CA ASN A 91 -2.26 -2.88 36.95
C ASN A 91 -1.23 -3.00 38.08
N LEU A 92 -0.51 -4.13 38.13
CA LEU A 92 0.50 -4.38 39.16
C LEU A 92 1.85 -3.72 38.82
N GLY A 93 2.17 -3.59 37.53
CA GLY A 93 3.48 -3.18 37.04
C GLY A 93 4.58 -4.21 37.33
N TRP A 94 5.82 -3.84 37.03
CA TRP A 94 7.00 -4.58 37.49
C TRP A 94 7.41 -4.13 38.91
N PRO A 95 7.79 -5.04 39.82
CA PRO A 95 8.24 -4.66 41.16
C PRO A 95 9.54 -3.84 41.14
N ARG A 96 9.52 -2.63 41.73
CA ARG A 96 10.63 -1.66 41.65
C ARG A 96 11.96 -2.15 42.24
N ASN A 97 11.92 -3.04 43.23
CA ASN A 97 13.13 -3.55 43.88
C ASN A 97 13.74 -4.78 43.20
N TYR A 98 13.13 -5.27 42.11
CA TYR A 98 13.64 -6.43 41.37
C TYR A 98 14.22 -5.99 40.03
N LYS A 99 15.45 -6.44 39.76
CA LYS A 99 16.03 -6.33 38.42
C LYS A 99 15.33 -7.34 37.51
N LEU A 100 14.84 -6.87 36.36
CA LEU A 100 14.33 -7.75 35.32
C LEU A 100 15.49 -8.50 34.67
N GLU A 101 15.42 -9.83 34.59
CA GLU A 101 16.46 -10.63 33.95
C GLU A 101 16.38 -10.52 32.42
N SER A 102 17.53 -10.39 31.74
CA SER A 102 17.58 -10.20 30.28
C SER A 102 16.86 -11.30 29.49
N GLY A 103 16.88 -12.54 29.99
CA GLY A 103 16.16 -13.66 29.37
C GLY A 103 14.63 -13.45 29.39
N LEU A 104 14.09 -13.04 30.54
CA LEU A 104 12.67 -12.77 30.69
C LEU A 104 12.26 -11.50 29.92
N ALA A 105 13.08 -10.45 29.95
CA ALA A 105 12.86 -9.22 29.17
C ALA A 105 12.68 -9.51 27.68
N LYS A 106 13.60 -10.28 27.08
CA LYS A 106 13.53 -10.70 25.68
C LYS A 106 12.27 -11.51 25.40
N GLN A 107 11.88 -12.41 26.30
CA GLN A 107 10.68 -13.20 26.12
C GLN A 107 9.41 -12.33 26.16
N ILE A 108 9.32 -11.37 27.08
CA ILE A 108 8.20 -10.41 27.16
C ILE A 108 8.09 -9.61 25.87
N LEU A 109 9.20 -9.03 25.40
CA LEU A 109 9.21 -8.21 24.19
C LEU A 109 8.86 -9.03 22.93
N ARG A 110 9.29 -10.29 22.85
CA ARG A 110 8.95 -11.21 21.75
C ARG A 110 7.47 -11.58 21.66
N LEU A 111 6.68 -11.39 22.73
CA LEU A 111 5.23 -11.57 22.66
C LEU A 111 4.55 -10.49 21.81
N VAL A 112 5.21 -9.35 21.64
CA VAL A 112 4.73 -8.24 20.80
C VAL A 112 4.96 -8.59 19.34
N THR A 113 3.91 -9.10 18.71
CA THR A 113 3.85 -9.48 17.30
C THR A 113 2.85 -8.60 16.55
N TYR A 114 2.93 -8.57 15.22
CA TYR A 114 2.09 -7.72 14.37
C TYR A 114 0.56 -7.87 14.59
N GLN A 115 0.12 -9.01 15.11
CA GLN A 115 -1.31 -9.31 15.32
C GLN A 115 -1.67 -9.48 16.80
N CYS A 116 -0.78 -9.12 17.72
CA CYS A 116 -1.06 -9.28 19.14
C CYS A 116 -2.11 -8.26 19.62
N ASP A 117 -2.85 -8.65 20.67
CA ASP A 117 -3.86 -7.81 21.30
C ASP A 117 -3.20 -6.55 21.90
N SER A 118 -3.87 -5.40 21.87
CA SER A 118 -3.28 -4.12 22.35
C SER A 118 -2.87 -4.19 23.83
N ILE A 119 -3.55 -5.04 24.61
CA ILE A 119 -3.24 -5.33 26.01
C ILE A 119 -1.85 -6.00 26.16
N ILE A 120 -1.42 -6.82 25.20
CA ILE A 120 -0.08 -7.45 25.24
C ILE A 120 1.00 -6.39 25.06
N VAL A 121 0.79 -5.46 24.12
CA VAL A 121 1.70 -4.31 23.91
C VAL A 121 1.79 -3.46 25.17
N GLN A 122 0.64 -3.10 25.77
CA GLN A 122 0.60 -2.33 27.02
C GLN A 122 1.32 -3.03 28.18
N ALA A 123 1.19 -4.36 28.30
CA ALA A 123 1.92 -5.11 29.30
C ALA A 123 3.44 -5.06 29.07
N ALA A 124 3.90 -5.18 27.82
CA ALA A 124 5.32 -5.02 27.50
C ALA A 124 5.84 -3.61 27.84
N ILE A 125 5.05 -2.57 27.54
CA ILE A 125 5.37 -1.17 27.87
C ILE A 125 5.55 -0.98 29.38
N CYS A 126 4.75 -1.63 30.24
CA CYS A 126 4.92 -1.53 31.70
C CYS A 126 6.29 -2.01 32.21
N CYS A 127 7.07 -2.72 31.39
CA CYS A 127 8.40 -3.20 31.76
C CYS A 127 9.54 -2.35 31.18
N THR A 128 9.28 -1.35 30.34
CA THR A 128 10.33 -0.63 29.59
C THR A 128 11.33 0.08 30.50
N GLU A 129 10.86 0.78 31.53
CA GLU A 129 11.71 1.52 32.49
C GLU A 129 12.68 0.62 33.27
N VAL A 130 12.38 -0.67 33.40
CA VAL A 130 13.18 -1.65 34.16
C VAL A 130 13.95 -2.61 33.26
N LEU A 131 13.88 -2.45 31.93
CA LEU A 131 14.62 -3.29 30.99
C LEU A 131 16.13 -3.17 31.27
N PRO A 132 16.86 -4.29 31.30
CA PRO A 132 18.32 -4.27 31.25
C PRO A 132 18.81 -3.48 30.04
N ASP A 133 19.89 -2.72 30.22
CA ASP A 133 20.59 -2.08 29.12
C ASP A 133 21.62 -3.09 28.57
N ASP A 134 21.16 -3.87 27.60
CA ASP A 134 21.89 -4.96 26.95
C ASP A 134 21.49 -4.94 25.48
N GLU A 135 22.47 -4.99 24.57
CA GLU A 135 22.26 -4.85 23.12
C GLU A 135 21.23 -5.87 22.59
N SER A 136 21.21 -7.10 23.11
CA SER A 136 20.25 -8.13 22.69
C SER A 136 18.83 -7.90 23.22
N VAL A 137 18.69 -7.22 24.38
CA VAL A 137 17.39 -6.77 24.89
C VAL A 137 16.91 -5.57 24.09
N ASN A 138 17.81 -4.65 23.77
CA ASN A 138 17.54 -3.48 22.94
C ASN A 138 17.10 -3.91 21.53
N GLU A 139 17.73 -4.92 20.92
CA GLU A 139 17.27 -5.49 19.65
C GLU A 139 15.81 -6.00 19.75
N ALA A 140 15.48 -6.75 20.80
CA ALA A 140 14.12 -7.23 21.03
C ALA A 140 13.12 -6.08 21.24
N LEU A 141 13.55 -4.96 21.84
CA LEU A 141 12.75 -3.75 22.04
C LEU A 141 12.42 -3.09 20.70
N TYR A 142 13.41 -2.92 19.82
CA TYR A 142 13.20 -2.38 18.48
C TYR A 142 12.27 -3.27 17.64
N ILE A 143 12.45 -4.60 17.71
CA ILE A 143 11.55 -5.54 17.01
C ILE A 143 10.11 -5.43 17.55
N ALA A 144 9.94 -5.33 18.87
CA ALA A 144 8.63 -5.13 19.49
C ALA A 144 7.99 -3.81 19.04
N TRP A 145 8.78 -2.72 18.94
CA TRP A 145 8.32 -1.45 18.40
C TRP A 145 7.90 -1.56 16.93
N ILE A 146 8.71 -2.19 16.06
CA ILE A 146 8.37 -2.42 14.65
C ILE A 146 7.05 -3.18 14.50
N ASN A 147 6.87 -4.25 15.28
CA ASN A 147 5.69 -5.09 15.23
C ASN A 147 4.43 -4.38 15.74
N SER A 148 4.54 -3.57 16.79
CA SER A 148 3.39 -2.90 17.40
C SER A 148 3.09 -1.51 16.84
N GLN A 149 4.08 -0.86 16.20
CA GLN A 149 4.05 0.55 15.82
C GLN A 149 3.65 1.45 16.99
N SER A 150 4.03 1.08 18.21
CA SER A 150 3.62 1.78 19.43
C SER A 150 4.42 3.07 19.65
N LYS A 151 3.72 4.19 19.77
CA LYS A 151 4.32 5.49 20.08
C LYS A 151 5.02 5.54 21.44
N ASP A 152 4.52 4.79 22.43
CA ASP A 152 5.12 4.76 23.77
C ASP A 152 6.50 4.05 23.73
N LEU A 153 6.64 3.03 22.90
CA LEU A 153 7.94 2.36 22.71
C LEU A 153 8.90 3.24 21.89
N GLU A 154 8.38 3.95 20.89
CA GLU A 154 9.13 4.93 20.09
C GLU A 154 9.72 6.05 20.96
N GLU A 155 8.88 6.68 21.78
CA GLU A 155 9.31 7.75 22.70
C GLU A 155 10.34 7.22 23.71
N PHE A 156 10.13 6.02 24.24
CA PHE A 156 11.09 5.40 25.15
C PHE A 156 12.46 5.17 24.49
N ILE A 157 12.50 4.64 23.26
CA ILE A 157 13.74 4.43 22.51
C ILE A 157 14.43 5.78 22.26
N ALA A 158 13.69 6.79 21.80
CA ALA A 158 14.22 8.13 21.52
C ALA A 158 14.82 8.81 22.77
N VAL A 159 14.14 8.72 23.92
CA VAL A 159 14.60 9.33 25.18
C VAL A 159 15.82 8.59 25.75
N THR A 160 15.80 7.27 25.74
CA THR A 160 16.86 6.47 26.35
C THR A 160 18.10 6.32 25.48
N LYS A 161 17.98 6.53 24.15
CA LYS A 161 19.06 6.40 23.16
C LYS A 161 19.80 5.06 23.24
N ARG A 162 19.08 4.01 23.62
CA ARG A 162 19.59 2.63 23.71
C ARG A 162 19.96 2.13 22.32
N GLN A 163 21.09 1.44 22.20
CA GLN A 163 21.59 0.91 20.93
C GLN A 163 21.31 -0.60 20.83
N PRO A 164 20.68 -1.08 19.75
CA PRO A 164 20.57 -2.50 19.43
C PRO A 164 21.90 -3.08 18.90
N GLU A 165 22.01 -4.40 18.87
CA GLU A 165 23.18 -5.08 18.25
C GLU A 165 23.24 -4.87 16.73
N ASN A 166 22.09 -4.68 16.09
CA ASN A 166 21.98 -4.48 14.64
C ASN A 166 21.77 -3.00 14.28
N PRO A 167 22.76 -2.32 13.67
CA PRO A 167 22.68 -0.90 13.33
C PRO A 167 21.57 -0.57 12.30
N ALA A 168 21.10 -1.54 11.53
CA ALA A 168 19.97 -1.31 10.61
C ALA A 168 18.67 -0.95 11.36
N LEU A 169 18.52 -1.40 12.62
CA LEU A 169 17.37 -1.03 13.46
C LEU A 169 17.46 0.42 13.94
N GLU A 170 18.67 0.93 14.18
CA GLU A 170 18.91 2.34 14.51
C GLU A 170 18.57 3.24 13.33
N ILE A 171 19.02 2.87 12.12
CA ILE A 171 18.70 3.58 10.87
C ILE A 171 17.20 3.62 10.65
N LEU A 172 16.53 2.48 10.82
CA LEU A 172 15.07 2.42 10.69
C LEU A 172 14.40 3.38 11.68
N HIS A 173 14.82 3.37 12.94
CA HIS A 173 14.26 4.26 13.97
C HIS A 173 14.53 5.74 13.66
N ALA A 174 15.75 6.11 13.28
CA ALA A 174 16.10 7.47 12.95
C ALA A 174 15.32 8.00 11.74
N LEU A 175 15.23 7.20 10.66
CA LEU A 175 14.49 7.60 9.46
C LEU A 175 12.98 7.69 9.72
N VAL A 176 12.40 6.82 10.55
CA VAL A 176 10.98 6.93 10.94
C VAL A 176 10.72 8.19 11.79
N ASN A 177 11.67 8.61 12.61
CA ASN A 177 11.56 9.82 13.43
C ASN A 177 11.98 11.13 12.72
N GLY A 178 12.36 11.07 11.44
CA GLY A 178 12.77 12.26 10.68
C GLY A 178 14.23 12.67 10.86
N GLU A 179 15.05 11.87 11.55
CA GLU A 179 16.44 12.18 11.90
C GLU A 179 17.43 11.71 10.80
N ILE A 180 17.34 12.31 9.61
CA ILE A 180 18.20 11.93 8.46
C ILE A 180 19.71 12.08 8.74
N SER A 181 20.09 13.06 9.56
CA SER A 181 21.49 13.30 9.93
C SER A 181 22.12 12.10 10.61
N HIS A 182 21.34 11.37 11.43
CA HIS A 182 21.86 10.17 12.11
C HIS A 182 22.17 9.04 11.12
N TYR A 183 21.38 8.90 10.05
CA TYR A 183 21.71 7.96 8.97
C TYR A 183 22.97 8.37 8.21
N ILE A 184 23.14 9.67 7.93
CA ILE A 184 24.32 10.19 7.23
C ILE A 184 25.60 9.97 8.07
N ASP A 185 25.51 10.16 9.40
CA ASP A 185 26.64 9.98 10.32
C ASP A 185 27.13 8.53 10.41
N LEU A 186 26.30 7.55 10.07
CA LEU A 186 26.66 6.12 10.08
C LEU A 186 27.52 5.70 8.87
N ASP A 187 27.73 6.59 7.89
CA ASP A 187 28.55 6.38 6.69
C ASP A 187 28.29 5.03 6.01
N ASP A 188 27.08 4.90 5.42
CA ASP A 188 26.64 3.73 4.65
C ASP A 188 26.84 3.97 3.14
N PRO A 189 28.07 3.84 2.60
CA PRO A 189 28.40 4.26 1.25
C PRO A 189 27.66 3.46 0.17
N GLU A 190 27.40 2.18 0.43
CA GLU A 190 26.76 1.24 -0.51
C GLU A 190 25.26 1.04 -0.25
N GLY A 191 24.73 1.53 0.87
CA GLY A 191 23.30 1.43 1.20
C GLY A 191 22.89 0.07 1.75
N GLU A 192 23.83 -0.76 2.22
CA GLU A 192 23.54 -2.11 2.71
C GLU A 192 22.72 -2.07 3.99
N LEU A 193 23.08 -1.15 4.90
CA LEU A 193 22.37 -0.97 6.16
C LEU A 193 20.98 -0.38 5.90
N LEU A 194 20.86 0.57 4.96
CA LEU A 194 19.57 1.08 4.51
C LEU A 194 18.69 -0.01 3.89
N ALA A 195 19.24 -0.90 3.06
CA ALA A 195 18.52 -2.03 2.49
C ALA A 195 18.01 -2.99 3.57
N GLN A 196 18.84 -3.27 4.58
CA GLN A 196 18.44 -4.10 5.71
C GLN A 196 17.35 -3.42 6.56
N ALA A 197 17.45 -2.11 6.81
CA ALA A 197 16.43 -1.33 7.49
C ALA A 197 15.09 -1.42 6.74
N VAL A 198 15.08 -1.14 5.43
CA VAL A 198 13.88 -1.26 4.59
C VAL A 198 13.29 -2.66 4.62
N LYS A 199 14.11 -3.71 4.66
CA LYS A 199 13.66 -5.10 4.77
C LYS A 199 12.99 -5.43 6.10
N LEU A 200 13.44 -4.81 7.19
CA LEU A 200 12.86 -4.98 8.53
C LEU A 200 11.61 -4.12 8.73
N ALA A 201 11.45 -3.06 7.96
CA ALA A 201 10.35 -2.12 8.07
C ALA A 201 8.99 -2.71 7.69
N THR A 202 7.96 -2.23 8.38
CA THR A 202 6.57 -2.39 7.92
C THR A 202 6.31 -1.48 6.72
N ARG A 203 5.27 -1.77 5.91
CA ARG A 203 4.89 -0.91 4.77
C ARG A 203 4.69 0.56 5.14
N VAL A 204 4.10 0.80 6.32
CA VAL A 204 3.89 2.15 6.86
C VAL A 204 5.22 2.84 7.12
N PHE A 205 6.15 2.14 7.77
CA PHE A 205 7.48 2.67 8.05
C PHE A 205 8.29 2.93 6.78
N VAL A 206 8.22 2.07 5.75
CA VAL A 206 8.89 2.34 4.46
C VAL A 206 8.38 3.63 3.81
N GLN A 207 7.08 3.95 3.94
CA GLN A 207 6.53 5.21 3.45
C GLN A 207 7.03 6.41 4.27
N ILE A 208 7.03 6.32 5.60
CA ILE A 208 7.56 7.38 6.47
C ILE A 208 9.06 7.62 6.19
N MET A 209 9.85 6.55 6.03
CA MET A 209 11.25 6.66 5.63
C MET A 209 11.40 7.41 4.30
N ALA A 210 10.54 7.12 3.32
CA ALA A 210 10.54 7.82 2.04
C ALA A 210 10.19 9.31 2.20
N GLU A 211 9.24 9.66 3.06
CA GLU A 211 8.88 11.05 3.39
C GLU A 211 10.04 11.79 4.08
N THR A 212 10.72 11.16 5.04
CA THR A 212 11.90 11.72 5.70
C THR A 212 13.01 12.02 4.69
N ILE A 213 13.30 11.07 3.79
CA ILE A 213 14.30 11.26 2.73
C ILE A 213 13.88 12.37 1.77
N ALA A 214 12.61 12.40 1.35
CA ALA A 214 12.08 13.44 0.47
C ALA A 214 12.19 14.84 1.09
N ASN A 215 11.87 14.97 2.37
CA ASN A 215 11.99 16.23 3.11
C ASN A 215 13.45 16.69 3.20
N SER A 216 14.38 15.77 3.43
CA SER A 216 15.81 16.08 3.40
C SER A 216 16.26 16.60 2.03
N ILE A 217 15.81 15.96 0.95
CA ILE A 217 16.17 16.34 -0.42
C ILE A 217 15.59 17.71 -0.79
N ASN A 218 14.33 17.99 -0.41
CA ASN A 218 13.69 19.28 -0.71
C ASN A 218 14.31 20.46 0.04
N ASN A 219 14.95 20.19 1.19
CA ASN A 219 15.65 21.19 1.99
C ASN A 219 17.13 21.33 1.61
N ALA A 220 17.67 20.44 0.79
CA ALA A 220 19.04 20.51 0.31
C ALA A 220 19.16 21.54 -0.82
N ASP A 221 20.28 22.29 -0.85
CA ASP A 221 20.56 23.19 -1.96
C ASP A 221 20.63 22.40 -3.27
N SER A 222 20.10 22.97 -4.36
CA SER A 222 19.92 22.33 -5.69
C SER A 222 21.18 21.71 -6.33
N TYR A 223 22.37 21.86 -5.73
CA TYR A 223 23.66 21.33 -6.18
C TYR A 223 24.25 20.29 -5.23
N ASP A 224 23.53 19.85 -4.20
CA ASP A 224 24.02 18.87 -3.24
C ASP A 224 24.01 17.45 -3.83
N ASP A 225 25.20 16.91 -4.09
CA ASP A 225 25.43 15.53 -4.55
C ASP A 225 24.84 14.50 -3.57
N THR A 226 24.72 14.87 -2.29
CA THR A 226 24.13 14.05 -1.24
C THR A 226 22.67 13.70 -1.53
N ALA A 227 21.89 14.65 -2.03
CA ALA A 227 20.48 14.43 -2.35
C ALA A 227 20.31 13.39 -3.48
N SER A 228 21.13 13.48 -4.53
CA SER A 228 21.14 12.53 -5.64
C SER A 228 21.59 11.14 -5.19
N LYS A 229 22.64 11.07 -4.36
CA LYS A 229 23.14 9.82 -3.80
C LYS A 229 22.08 9.11 -2.94
N LEU A 230 21.38 9.85 -2.07
CA LEU A 230 20.32 9.31 -1.21
C LEU A 230 19.16 8.71 -2.01
N ARG A 231 18.75 9.35 -3.12
CA ARG A 231 17.72 8.78 -4.02
C ARG A 231 18.15 7.43 -4.57
N ILE A 232 19.39 7.34 -5.08
CA ILE A 232 19.94 6.12 -5.66
C ILE A 232 20.05 5.01 -4.61
N LEU A 233 20.57 5.33 -3.42
CA LEU A 233 20.70 4.36 -2.32
C LEU A 233 19.33 3.84 -1.88
N PHE A 234 18.33 4.71 -1.73
CA PHE A 234 17.00 4.27 -1.35
C PHE A 234 16.31 3.45 -2.46
N ARG A 235 16.50 3.80 -3.74
CA ARG A 235 16.04 2.98 -4.87
C ARG A 235 16.64 1.57 -4.82
N LYS A 236 17.97 1.47 -4.62
CA LYS A 236 18.66 0.18 -4.44
C LYS A 236 18.12 -0.59 -3.24
N ALA A 237 17.91 0.08 -2.10
CA ALA A 237 17.37 -0.52 -0.89
C ALA A 237 15.97 -1.12 -1.11
N LEU A 238 15.06 -0.40 -1.79
CA LEU A 238 13.74 -0.93 -2.14
C LEU A 238 13.82 -2.20 -3.00
N TYR A 239 14.78 -2.25 -3.94
CA TYR A 239 15.00 -3.42 -4.79
C TYR A 239 15.56 -4.61 -3.99
N HIS A 240 16.63 -4.42 -3.22
CA HIS A 240 17.26 -5.47 -2.43
C HIS A 240 16.34 -6.03 -1.34
N ALA A 241 15.50 -5.19 -0.73
CA ALA A 241 14.52 -5.61 0.25
C ALA A 241 13.33 -6.38 -0.35
N SER A 242 13.23 -6.48 -1.69
CA SER A 242 12.12 -7.15 -2.39
C SER A 242 10.75 -6.57 -2.02
N ILE A 243 10.68 -5.25 -1.86
CA ILE A 243 9.43 -4.55 -1.54
C ILE A 243 8.42 -4.73 -2.67
N ASP A 244 7.15 -4.87 -2.32
CA ASP A 244 6.11 -5.03 -3.33
C ASP A 244 6.05 -3.81 -4.25
N TYR A 245 5.73 -4.10 -5.51
CA TYR A 245 5.75 -3.13 -6.60
C TYR A 245 4.93 -1.86 -6.30
N LYS A 246 3.77 -1.99 -5.63
CA LYS A 246 2.89 -0.84 -5.35
C LYS A 246 3.53 0.08 -4.33
N THR A 247 4.05 -0.47 -3.23
CA THR A 247 4.78 0.31 -2.23
C THR A 247 6.03 0.94 -2.82
N CYS A 248 6.78 0.21 -3.65
CA CYS A 248 7.96 0.75 -4.36
C CYS A 248 7.61 1.98 -5.21
N LEU A 249 6.57 1.90 -6.06
CA LEU A 249 6.11 3.05 -6.85
C LEU A 249 5.72 4.25 -5.97
N THR A 250 4.96 4.03 -4.90
CA THR A 250 4.55 5.09 -3.99
C THR A 250 5.76 5.80 -3.38
N CYS A 251 6.75 5.04 -2.89
CA CYS A 251 7.95 5.61 -2.30
C CYS A 251 8.81 6.38 -3.31
N LEU A 252 8.96 5.86 -4.54
CA LEU A 252 9.68 6.57 -5.61
C LEU A 252 8.98 7.89 -6.00
N LYS A 253 7.64 7.90 -6.05
CA LYS A 253 6.84 9.13 -6.25
C LYS A 253 7.06 10.16 -5.13
N ILE A 254 7.15 9.70 -3.87
CA ILE A 254 7.38 10.55 -2.70
C ILE A 254 8.77 11.21 -2.76
N ILE A 255 9.81 10.41 -3.02
CA ILE A 255 11.21 10.88 -3.06
C ILE A 255 11.51 11.72 -4.31
N GLY A 256 10.67 11.63 -5.33
CA GLY A 256 10.90 12.29 -6.61
C GLY A 256 12.04 11.64 -7.39
N ASP A 257 12.23 10.32 -7.24
CA ASP A 257 13.18 9.58 -8.07
C ASP A 257 12.50 9.21 -9.40
N GLU A 258 12.54 10.16 -10.32
CA GLU A 258 11.94 10.07 -11.63
C GLU A 258 12.62 9.03 -12.54
N GLU A 259 13.93 8.78 -12.35
CA GLU A 259 14.64 7.70 -13.04
C GLU A 259 14.18 6.33 -12.51
N GLY A 260 14.05 6.18 -11.20
CA GLY A 260 13.52 4.97 -10.58
C GLY A 260 12.09 4.64 -11.05
N LEU A 261 11.23 5.66 -11.21
CA LEU A 261 9.89 5.49 -11.78
C LEU A 261 9.93 5.01 -13.24
N PHE A 262 10.87 5.53 -14.03
CA PHE A 262 11.08 5.09 -15.41
C PHE A 262 11.51 3.61 -15.46
N GLU A 263 12.38 3.16 -14.55
CA GLU A 263 12.80 1.75 -14.47
C GLU A 263 11.66 0.80 -14.09
N GLN A 264 10.60 1.29 -13.44
CA GLN A 264 9.42 0.46 -13.11
C GLN A 264 8.45 0.28 -14.29
N ILE A 265 8.56 1.06 -15.38
CA ILE A 265 7.62 1.01 -16.52
C ILE A 265 7.33 -0.40 -17.03
N PRO A 266 8.29 -1.33 -17.19
CA PRO A 266 8.01 -2.69 -17.69
C PRO A 266 6.98 -3.46 -16.86
N ARG A 267 6.83 -3.11 -15.57
CA ARG A 267 5.88 -3.74 -14.65
C ARG A 267 4.49 -3.10 -14.69
N LEU A 268 4.33 -2.01 -15.42
CA LEU A 268 3.11 -1.21 -15.49
C LEU A 268 2.25 -1.60 -16.68
N LYS A 269 0.96 -1.27 -16.56
CA LYS A 269 0.03 -1.19 -17.68
C LYS A 269 0.02 0.23 -18.25
N LEU A 270 -0.50 0.39 -19.47
CA LEU A 270 -0.57 1.69 -20.13
C LEU A 270 -1.30 2.74 -19.28
N ASP A 271 -2.45 2.39 -18.69
CA ASP A 271 -3.22 3.29 -17.81
C ASP A 271 -2.37 3.88 -16.66
N GLN A 272 -1.55 3.07 -16.02
CA GLN A 272 -0.62 3.48 -14.96
C GLN A 272 0.53 4.34 -15.50
N VAL A 273 0.99 4.09 -16.73
CA VAL A 273 2.01 4.93 -17.36
C VAL A 273 1.46 6.29 -17.75
N LEU A 274 0.17 6.40 -18.11
CA LEU A 274 -0.44 7.72 -18.37
C LEU A 274 -0.38 8.62 -17.13
N GLU A 275 -0.57 8.06 -15.93
CA GLU A 275 -0.39 8.79 -14.66
C GLU A 275 1.05 9.30 -14.49
N LEU A 276 2.05 8.49 -14.87
CA LEU A 276 3.45 8.92 -14.87
C LEU A 276 3.70 10.01 -15.91
N CYS A 277 3.17 9.89 -17.14
CA CYS A 277 3.27 10.93 -18.16
C CYS A 277 2.69 12.28 -17.68
N GLU A 278 1.57 12.26 -16.95
CA GLU A 278 0.99 13.46 -16.34
C GLU A 278 1.90 14.09 -15.30
N ARG A 279 2.49 13.26 -14.43
CA ARG A 279 3.50 13.72 -13.46
C ARG A 279 4.70 14.35 -14.19
N TRP A 280 5.15 13.73 -15.27
CA TRP A 280 6.36 14.11 -16.00
C TRP A 280 6.22 15.38 -16.84
N ILE A 281 5.00 15.77 -17.19
CA ILE A 281 4.72 17.10 -17.75
C ILE A 281 5.15 18.21 -16.77
N ASN A 282 4.97 17.96 -15.47
CA ASN A 282 5.18 18.97 -14.44
C ASN A 282 6.59 18.95 -13.83
N ASN A 283 7.35 17.87 -14.02
CA ASN A 283 8.69 17.66 -13.45
C ASN A 283 9.69 17.33 -14.56
N ILE A 284 10.59 18.25 -14.95
CA ILE A 284 11.51 18.06 -16.11
C ILE A 284 12.93 17.61 -15.66
N THR A 285 13.09 17.10 -14.45
CA THR A 285 14.39 16.63 -13.94
C THR A 285 14.63 15.17 -14.35
N TRP A 286 15.13 14.98 -15.58
CA TRP A 286 15.34 13.66 -16.20
C TRP A 286 16.83 13.29 -16.32
N ALA A 287 17.12 11.99 -16.35
CA ALA A 287 18.45 11.39 -16.47
C ALA A 287 19.23 11.76 -17.76
N ASP A 288 20.56 11.64 -17.69
CA ASP A 288 21.55 12.16 -18.66
C ASP A 288 21.59 11.47 -20.04
N SER A 289 21.01 10.26 -20.20
CA SER A 289 21.08 9.54 -21.47
C SER A 289 20.14 10.13 -22.53
N SER A 290 20.69 10.54 -23.67
CA SER A 290 19.97 11.20 -24.78
C SER A 290 18.80 10.39 -25.34
N HIS A 291 18.89 9.07 -25.38
CA HIS A 291 17.86 8.19 -25.95
C HIS A 291 16.61 8.07 -25.08
N LYS A 292 16.74 7.83 -23.75
CA LYS A 292 15.60 7.75 -22.82
C LYS A 292 14.81 9.07 -22.81
N LYS A 293 15.53 10.20 -22.84
CA LYS A 293 14.95 11.54 -22.88
C LYS A 293 14.08 11.75 -24.13
N LEU A 294 14.54 11.29 -25.29
CA LEU A 294 13.80 11.42 -26.55
C LEU A 294 12.50 10.58 -26.54
N VAL A 295 12.56 9.35 -26.05
CA VAL A 295 11.39 8.47 -25.93
C VAL A 295 10.36 9.06 -24.96
N LEU A 296 10.83 9.57 -23.82
CA LEU A 296 9.96 10.22 -22.85
C LEU A 296 9.28 11.46 -23.44
N GLN A 297 10.02 12.31 -24.17
CA GLN A 297 9.45 13.46 -24.87
C GLN A 297 8.37 13.06 -25.87
N GLN A 298 8.61 11.99 -26.65
CA GLN A 298 7.60 11.45 -27.57
C GLN A 298 6.33 10.99 -26.84
N ALA A 299 6.47 10.28 -25.73
CA ALA A 299 5.35 9.83 -24.91
C ALA A 299 4.58 11.00 -24.30
N ILE A 300 5.27 12.01 -23.77
CA ILE A 300 4.65 13.23 -23.20
C ILE A 300 3.88 14.00 -24.28
N ILE A 301 4.46 14.20 -25.47
CA ILE A 301 3.76 14.88 -26.58
C ILE A 301 2.51 14.10 -26.99
N ALA A 302 2.60 12.78 -27.10
CA ALA A 302 1.44 11.93 -27.40
C ALA A 302 0.37 12.02 -26.29
N TYR A 303 0.77 12.08 -25.01
CA TYR A 303 -0.14 12.26 -23.88
C TYR A 303 -0.82 13.64 -23.88
N GLN A 304 -0.09 14.72 -24.16
CA GLN A 304 -0.68 16.06 -24.30
C GLN A 304 -1.72 16.12 -25.44
N ASN A 305 -1.46 15.40 -26.54
CA ASN A 305 -2.42 15.27 -27.65
C ASN A 305 -3.64 14.38 -27.30
N LEU A 306 -3.54 13.50 -26.29
CA LEU A 306 -4.69 12.80 -25.72
C LEU A 306 -5.57 13.73 -24.87
N GLN A 307 -4.96 14.63 -24.09
CA GLN A 307 -5.68 15.57 -23.22
C GLN A 307 -6.41 16.66 -24.02
N ASN A 308 -5.81 17.09 -25.15
CA ASN A 308 -6.42 18.03 -26.07
C ASN A 308 -6.64 17.37 -27.43
N PRO A 309 -7.63 16.45 -27.56
CA PRO A 309 -7.92 15.86 -28.85
C PRO A 309 -8.34 17.00 -29.77
N GLN A 310 -7.61 17.19 -30.88
CA GLN A 310 -8.11 18.00 -31.98
C GLN A 310 -9.53 17.52 -32.26
N LYS A 311 -10.51 18.43 -32.35
CA LYS A 311 -11.93 18.11 -32.61
C LYS A 311 -12.00 17.14 -33.79
N THR A 312 -12.09 15.85 -33.49
CA THR A 312 -12.49 14.84 -34.45
C THR A 312 -13.97 15.01 -34.65
N ASP A 313 -14.43 14.95 -35.90
CA ASP A 313 -15.84 14.88 -36.21
C ASP A 313 -16.50 13.83 -35.31
N VAL A 314 -17.59 14.22 -34.65
CA VAL A 314 -18.35 13.35 -33.76
C VAL A 314 -18.65 12.08 -34.55
N PRO A 315 -18.24 10.88 -34.07
CA PRO A 315 -18.50 9.66 -34.82
C PRO A 315 -20.00 9.57 -35.09
N THR A 316 -20.36 9.40 -36.37
CA THR A 316 -21.76 9.28 -36.77
C THR A 316 -22.36 8.08 -36.04
N LEU A 317 -23.39 8.36 -35.22
CA LEU A 317 -24.13 7.32 -34.51
C LEU A 317 -24.69 6.31 -35.52
N PRO A 318 -24.66 5.00 -35.21
CA PRO A 318 -25.30 4.00 -36.06
C PRO A 318 -26.77 4.33 -36.32
N ASP A 319 -27.28 3.95 -37.50
CA ASP A 319 -28.69 4.18 -37.86
C ASP A 319 -29.62 3.63 -36.77
N GLY A 320 -30.52 4.48 -36.28
CA GLY A 320 -31.48 4.16 -35.20
C GLY A 320 -30.97 4.38 -33.78
N MET A 321 -29.71 4.77 -33.59
CA MET A 321 -29.15 5.15 -32.28
C MET A 321 -29.18 6.67 -32.08
N VAL A 322 -29.35 7.10 -30.83
CA VAL A 322 -29.34 8.51 -30.44
C VAL A 322 -28.30 8.72 -29.34
N ASP A 323 -27.64 9.87 -29.34
CA ASP A 323 -26.88 10.33 -28.18
C ASP A 323 -27.89 10.60 -27.07
N ILE A 324 -27.82 9.83 -25.98
CA ILE A 324 -28.83 9.88 -24.90
C ILE A 324 -28.89 11.27 -24.23
N PHE A 325 -27.77 11.99 -24.17
CA PHE A 325 -27.69 13.31 -23.57
C PHE A 325 -28.25 14.39 -24.48
N THR A 326 -27.99 14.29 -25.78
CA THR A 326 -28.59 15.17 -26.80
C THR A 326 -30.09 14.91 -26.90
N TYR A 327 -30.48 13.63 -26.95
CA TYR A 327 -31.88 13.19 -26.95
C TYR A 327 -32.66 13.75 -25.76
N TRP A 328 -32.09 13.72 -24.55
CA TRP A 328 -32.72 14.31 -23.37
C TRP A 328 -32.73 15.83 -23.39
N LYS A 329 -31.65 16.47 -23.85
CA LYS A 329 -31.54 17.93 -23.97
C LYS A 329 -32.55 18.51 -24.97
N ASP A 330 -32.83 17.79 -26.04
CA ASP A 330 -33.80 18.15 -27.07
C ASP A 330 -35.26 17.90 -26.62
N GLY A 331 -35.46 17.53 -25.35
CA GLY A 331 -36.79 17.40 -24.75
C GLY A 331 -37.47 16.06 -25.01
N HIS A 332 -36.81 15.11 -25.66
CA HIS A 332 -37.39 13.80 -25.87
C HIS A 332 -37.47 13.02 -24.54
N GLY A 333 -38.67 12.49 -24.26
CA GLY A 333 -38.97 11.70 -23.08
C GLY A 333 -38.76 10.20 -23.30
N ILE A 334 -38.76 9.43 -22.21
CA ILE A 334 -38.74 7.97 -22.28
C ILE A 334 -40.19 7.46 -22.34
N PRO A 335 -40.55 6.59 -23.30
CA PRO A 335 -41.92 6.12 -23.46
C PRO A 335 -42.29 5.09 -22.37
N ASN A 336 -42.76 5.54 -21.20
CA ASN A 336 -43.68 4.82 -20.29
C ASN A 336 -44.05 5.66 -19.05
N MET A 337 -45.32 5.56 -18.60
CA MET A 337 -45.95 6.44 -17.58
C MET A 337 -45.57 6.14 -16.11
N HIS A 338 -44.80 5.10 -15.80
CA HIS A 338 -44.31 4.85 -14.42
C HIS A 338 -42.95 5.52 -14.20
N TYR A 339 -42.97 6.85 -14.12
CA TYR A 339 -41.79 7.74 -14.16
C TYR A 339 -40.78 7.53 -13.01
N LEU A 340 -41.21 6.96 -11.88
CA LEU A 340 -40.38 6.81 -10.68
C LEU A 340 -39.71 5.43 -10.56
N ASP A 341 -40.14 4.42 -11.32
CA ASP A 341 -39.56 3.07 -11.26
C ASP A 341 -38.55 2.79 -12.38
N ASN A 342 -38.53 3.63 -13.43
CA ASN A 342 -37.61 3.48 -14.56
C ASN A 342 -36.25 4.17 -14.29
N PRO A 343 -35.13 3.42 -14.26
CA PRO A 343 -33.81 3.99 -13.97
C PRO A 343 -33.33 4.99 -15.03
N LEU A 344 -33.72 4.86 -16.29
CA LEU A 344 -33.39 5.85 -17.32
C LEU A 344 -34.16 7.16 -17.09
N ALA A 345 -35.41 7.09 -16.61
CA ALA A 345 -36.21 8.28 -16.31
C ALA A 345 -35.64 9.04 -15.12
N ARG A 346 -35.19 8.32 -14.09
CA ARG A 346 -34.52 8.91 -12.93
C ARG A 346 -33.16 9.50 -13.30
N ALA A 347 -32.35 8.81 -14.11
CA ALA A 347 -31.09 9.35 -14.62
C ALA A 347 -31.30 10.61 -15.49
N ARG A 348 -32.33 10.64 -16.35
CA ARG A 348 -32.70 11.84 -17.13
C ARG A 348 -33.04 13.03 -16.23
N ILE A 349 -33.81 12.82 -15.17
CA ILE A 349 -34.16 13.88 -14.21
C ILE A 349 -32.87 14.42 -13.56
N MET A 350 -32.00 13.54 -13.06
CA MET A 350 -30.71 13.95 -12.49
C MET A 350 -29.84 14.75 -13.47
N TYR A 351 -29.80 14.33 -14.74
CA TYR A 351 -29.06 15.03 -15.80
C TYR A 351 -29.64 16.42 -16.11
N LEU A 352 -30.96 16.53 -16.24
CA LEU A 352 -31.64 17.80 -16.51
C LEU A 352 -31.49 18.76 -15.33
N ASP A 353 -31.62 18.27 -14.10
CA ASP A 353 -31.42 19.06 -12.88
C ASP A 353 -29.97 19.56 -12.77
N TYR A 354 -28.98 18.71 -13.12
CA TYR A 354 -27.56 19.06 -13.18
C TYR A 354 -27.29 20.19 -14.19
N ILE A 355 -27.82 20.07 -15.42
CA ILE A 355 -27.63 21.10 -16.45
C ILE A 355 -28.33 22.42 -16.09
N GLN A 356 -29.45 22.36 -15.38
CA GLN A 356 -30.19 23.55 -14.94
C GLN A 356 -29.58 24.24 -13.71
N GLN A 357 -28.43 23.76 -13.19
CA GLN A 357 -27.73 24.34 -12.02
C GLN A 357 -28.63 24.47 -10.78
N SER A 358 -29.61 23.59 -10.63
CA SER A 358 -30.39 23.50 -9.39
C SER A 358 -29.49 22.92 -8.31
N ASN A 359 -29.32 23.59 -7.16
CA ASN A 359 -28.52 23.05 -6.04
C ASN A 359 -29.09 21.71 -5.54
N ILE A 360 -28.61 20.58 -6.09
CA ILE A 360 -28.89 19.23 -5.60
C ILE A 360 -28.00 18.98 -4.38
N SER A 361 -28.19 19.74 -3.32
CA SER A 361 -27.42 19.55 -2.09
C SER A 361 -28.22 18.90 -0.96
N ASN A 362 -29.54 18.66 -1.09
CA ASN A 362 -30.33 18.25 0.08
C ASN A 362 -31.60 17.41 -0.17
N THR A 363 -31.71 16.63 -1.26
CA THR A 363 -32.81 15.66 -1.38
C THR A 363 -32.41 14.29 -0.79
N PRO A 364 -33.05 13.81 0.29
CA PRO A 364 -32.68 12.58 0.99
C PRO A 364 -32.85 11.28 0.16
N ASN A 365 -33.37 11.38 -1.07
CA ASN A 365 -33.55 10.24 -1.98
C ASN A 365 -32.31 9.90 -2.84
N VAL A 366 -31.32 10.78 -2.98
CA VAL A 366 -30.13 10.50 -3.81
C VAL A 366 -29.28 9.36 -3.21
N ARG A 367 -29.28 9.18 -1.88
CA ARG A 367 -28.54 8.09 -1.21
C ARG A 367 -29.13 6.70 -1.44
N ARG A 368 -30.43 6.57 -1.76
CA ARG A 368 -31.08 5.26 -2.03
C ARG A 368 -31.02 4.83 -3.49
N LEU A 369 -30.65 5.74 -4.40
CA LEU A 369 -30.72 5.54 -5.86
C LEU A 369 -29.42 5.05 -6.48
N ALA A 370 -28.32 4.97 -5.73
CA ALA A 370 -27.00 4.57 -6.24
C ALA A 370 -26.84 3.06 -6.49
N ASP A 371 -27.77 2.22 -6.00
CA ASP A 371 -27.53 0.77 -5.92
C ASP A 371 -28.08 -0.06 -7.09
N GLN A 372 -28.84 0.52 -8.03
CA GLN A 372 -29.63 -0.31 -8.98
C GLN A 372 -29.22 -0.25 -10.45
N HIS A 373 -28.77 0.89 -11.00
CA HIS A 373 -28.43 0.99 -12.44
C HIS A 373 -27.23 1.90 -12.74
N TRP A 374 -26.38 1.49 -13.69
CA TRP A 374 -25.13 2.17 -14.04
C TRP A 374 -25.31 3.61 -14.50
N LEU A 375 -26.39 3.90 -15.25
CA LEU A 375 -26.67 5.24 -15.76
C LEU A 375 -27.03 6.23 -14.64
N GLU A 376 -27.63 5.76 -13.54
CA GLU A 376 -27.94 6.57 -12.35
C GLU A 376 -26.65 6.87 -11.58
N ARG A 377 -25.79 5.85 -11.40
CA ARG A 377 -24.46 6.04 -10.82
C ARG A 377 -23.62 7.03 -11.62
N LEU A 378 -23.64 6.94 -12.96
CA LEU A 378 -22.98 7.88 -13.84
C LEU A 378 -23.45 9.33 -13.60
N MET A 379 -24.75 9.56 -13.42
CA MET A 379 -25.28 10.90 -13.14
C MET A 379 -24.88 11.42 -11.75
N VAL A 380 -24.83 10.53 -10.75
CA VAL A 380 -24.30 10.88 -9.43
C VAL A 380 -22.82 11.28 -9.53
N TYR A 381 -22.02 10.60 -10.36
CA TYR A 381 -20.62 10.95 -10.57
C TYR A 381 -20.41 12.28 -11.28
N PHE A 382 -21.27 12.64 -12.25
CA PHE A 382 -21.22 13.97 -12.86
C PHE A 382 -21.44 15.09 -11.84
N ASN A 383 -22.21 14.83 -10.77
CA ASN A 383 -22.53 15.81 -9.74
C ASN A 383 -21.54 15.81 -8.55
N ASP A 384 -20.87 14.68 -8.28
CA ASP A 384 -19.93 14.52 -7.16
C ASP A 384 -18.78 13.59 -7.55
N THR A 385 -17.69 14.20 -8.04
CA THR A 385 -16.51 13.49 -8.56
C THR A 385 -15.71 12.77 -7.46
N GLN A 386 -15.86 13.13 -6.18
CA GLN A 386 -15.16 12.45 -5.08
C GLN A 386 -15.67 11.03 -4.85
N LYS A 387 -16.91 10.72 -5.27
CA LYS A 387 -17.50 9.38 -5.15
C LYS A 387 -16.91 8.35 -6.12
N LEU A 388 -16.10 8.75 -7.10
CA LEU A 388 -15.42 7.84 -8.02
C LEU A 388 -14.35 6.98 -7.33
N GLN A 389 -13.78 7.44 -6.20
CA GLN A 389 -12.67 6.75 -5.54
C GLN A 389 -13.06 5.42 -4.88
N ASN A 390 -14.36 5.19 -4.60
CA ASN A 390 -14.86 4.01 -3.87
C ASN A 390 -15.96 3.24 -4.65
N ALA A 391 -16.08 3.46 -5.96
CA ALA A 391 -17.11 2.85 -6.79
C ALA A 391 -16.85 1.36 -7.05
N GLN A 392 -17.92 0.54 -7.09
CA GLN A 392 -17.83 -0.83 -7.65
C GLN A 392 -17.67 -0.76 -9.17
N ASP A 393 -16.87 -1.67 -9.74
CA ASP A 393 -16.64 -1.76 -11.17
C ASP A 393 -17.92 -2.15 -11.93
N ASP A 394 -18.43 -1.21 -12.74
CA ASP A 394 -19.50 -1.49 -13.69
C ASP A 394 -18.91 -1.86 -15.06
N HIS A 395 -19.08 -3.12 -15.47
CA HIS A 395 -18.72 -3.56 -16.81
C HIS A 395 -19.84 -3.22 -17.81
N ILE A 396 -19.85 -1.98 -18.30
CA ILE A 396 -20.75 -1.54 -19.37
C ILE A 396 -20.08 -1.81 -20.71
N TYR A 397 -20.72 -2.62 -21.56
CA TYR A 397 -20.33 -2.73 -22.97
C TYR A 397 -20.77 -1.45 -23.71
N TRP A 398 -19.85 -0.49 -23.80
CA TRP A 398 -20.05 0.69 -24.64
C TRP A 398 -20.11 0.25 -26.11
N ILE A 399 -21.25 0.42 -26.77
CA ILE A 399 -21.36 0.36 -28.24
C ILE A 399 -20.83 1.70 -28.81
N ALA A 400 -19.60 2.04 -28.46
CA ALA A 400 -18.89 3.20 -28.97
C ALA A 400 -17.55 2.73 -29.52
N ASN A 401 -17.05 3.42 -30.54
CA ASN A 401 -15.71 3.21 -31.12
C ASN A 401 -14.57 3.24 -30.06
N CYS A 402 -14.83 3.65 -28.82
CA CYS A 402 -13.90 3.64 -27.69
C CYS A 402 -13.70 2.25 -27.04
N ALA A 403 -14.53 1.24 -27.34
CA ALA A 403 -14.36 -0.11 -26.76
C ALA A 403 -13.01 -0.75 -27.13
N GLN A 404 -12.42 -0.33 -28.26
CA GLN A 404 -11.09 -0.78 -28.69
C GLN A 404 -9.94 -0.16 -27.88
N ASP A 405 -10.18 0.96 -27.19
CA ASP A 405 -9.14 1.64 -26.40
C ASP A 405 -8.93 0.98 -25.02
N ALA A 406 -9.95 0.29 -24.49
CA ALA A 406 -9.89 -0.39 -23.21
C ALA A 406 -8.81 -1.49 -23.18
N ASP A 407 -8.70 -2.24 -24.29
CA ASP A 407 -7.68 -3.28 -24.45
C ASP A 407 -6.25 -2.68 -24.43
N TYR A 408 -6.05 -1.53 -25.07
CA TYR A 408 -4.77 -0.82 -25.03
C TYR A 408 -4.44 -0.27 -23.65
N LEU A 409 -5.42 0.29 -22.93
CA LEU A 409 -5.21 0.81 -21.57
C LEU A 409 -4.78 -0.28 -20.58
N GLN A 410 -5.29 -1.50 -20.76
CA GLN A 410 -4.93 -2.66 -19.93
C GLN A 410 -3.69 -3.41 -20.42
N THR A 411 -3.10 -2.99 -21.54
CA THR A 411 -1.91 -3.64 -22.12
C THR A 411 -0.69 -3.43 -21.21
N PRO A 412 0.02 -4.50 -20.82
CA PRO A 412 1.28 -4.39 -20.09
C PRO A 412 2.36 -3.76 -20.98
N MET A 413 3.22 -2.95 -20.38
CA MET A 413 4.37 -2.36 -21.08
C MET A 413 5.47 -3.39 -21.35
N SER A 414 5.61 -4.38 -20.46
CA SER A 414 6.34 -5.60 -20.80
C SER A 414 5.57 -6.40 -21.84
N GLY A 415 6.28 -6.94 -22.82
CA GLY A 415 5.69 -7.70 -23.91
C GLY A 415 6.75 -8.41 -24.73
N THR A 416 6.30 -9.13 -25.76
CA THR A 416 7.20 -9.80 -26.70
C THR A 416 7.51 -8.89 -27.89
N PRO A 417 8.62 -9.14 -28.62
CA PRO A 417 8.92 -8.47 -29.88
C PRO A 417 7.74 -8.52 -30.86
N ASP A 418 6.98 -9.62 -30.91
CA ASP A 418 5.79 -9.76 -31.77
C ASP A 418 4.64 -8.83 -31.37
N VAL A 419 4.46 -8.58 -30.06
CA VAL A 419 3.46 -7.60 -29.58
C VAL A 419 3.89 -6.20 -30.01
N TYR A 420 5.16 -5.85 -29.81
CA TYR A 420 5.70 -4.57 -30.22
C TYR A 420 5.59 -4.35 -31.75
N LEU A 421 5.97 -5.34 -32.56
CA LEU A 421 5.86 -5.27 -34.02
C LEU A 421 4.41 -5.11 -34.47
N ARG A 422 3.45 -5.77 -33.81
CA ARG A 422 2.02 -5.57 -34.09
C ARG A 422 1.57 -4.14 -33.80
N HIS A 423 1.96 -3.56 -32.66
CA HIS A 423 1.64 -2.17 -32.34
C HIS A 423 2.32 -1.18 -33.29
N LYS A 424 3.58 -1.42 -33.65
CA LYS A 424 4.34 -0.58 -34.59
C LYS A 424 3.73 -0.61 -35.99
N ASN A 425 3.41 -1.79 -36.52
CA ASN A 425 2.73 -1.93 -37.80
C ASN A 425 1.36 -1.23 -37.79
N LEU A 426 0.60 -1.35 -36.69
CA LEU A 426 -0.66 -0.64 -36.53
C LEU A 426 -0.44 0.87 -36.54
N LEU A 427 0.54 1.38 -35.80
CA LEU A 427 0.89 2.81 -35.78
C LEU A 427 1.28 3.32 -37.17
N ASP A 428 2.08 2.56 -37.93
CA ASP A 428 2.47 2.92 -39.29
C ASP A 428 1.26 2.98 -40.24
N THR A 429 0.30 2.06 -40.09
CA THR A 429 -0.94 2.11 -40.88
C THR A 429 -1.82 3.32 -40.54
N LEU A 430 -1.80 3.77 -39.28
CA LEU A 430 -2.52 4.97 -38.85
C LEU A 430 -1.83 6.24 -39.36
N ASN A 431 -0.50 6.35 -39.21
CA ASN A 431 0.27 7.53 -39.66
C ASN A 431 0.23 7.72 -41.18
N ARG A 432 0.20 6.63 -41.97
CA ARG A 432 0.06 6.71 -43.44
C ARG A 432 -1.29 7.26 -43.90
N ARG A 433 -2.33 7.24 -43.05
CA ARG A 433 -3.65 7.81 -43.36
C ARG A 433 -3.75 9.31 -43.06
N ASP A 434 -2.96 9.81 -42.10
CA ASP A 434 -2.93 11.23 -41.71
C ASP A 434 -2.03 12.09 -42.63
N SER A 435 -1.35 11.49 -43.61
CA SER A 435 -0.52 12.22 -44.61
C SER A 435 -1.38 12.70 -45.79
N PRO A 436 -1.54 14.02 -46.03
CA PRO A 436 -2.31 14.53 -47.14
C PRO A 436 -1.46 14.56 -48.41
N THR A 437 -1.26 13.43 -49.09
CA THR A 437 -0.76 13.47 -50.47
C THR A 437 -1.32 12.35 -51.36
N LEU A 438 -2.04 12.81 -52.40
CA LEU A 438 -2.10 12.25 -53.75
C LEU A 438 -2.51 10.80 -53.90
N HIS A 439 -3.82 10.55 -54.07
CA HIS A 439 -4.33 9.79 -55.22
C HIS A 439 -5.81 10.15 -55.45
N ALA A 440 -6.02 11.23 -56.21
CA ALA A 440 -7.16 11.28 -57.11
C ALA A 440 -6.98 10.17 -58.16
N ASN A 441 -8.09 9.53 -58.52
CA ASN A 441 -8.26 8.53 -59.57
C ASN A 441 -7.99 7.08 -59.13
N ASN A 442 -9.03 6.46 -58.56
CA ASN A 442 -9.71 5.35 -59.23
C ASN A 442 -10.99 4.98 -58.47
N SER A 443 -12.07 5.66 -58.82
CA SER A 443 -13.43 5.23 -58.55
C SER A 443 -13.80 4.08 -59.50
N SER A 444 -13.68 2.85 -59.04
CA SER A 444 -14.68 1.78 -59.27
C SER A 444 -14.21 0.45 -58.69
N LEU A 445 -15.17 -0.27 -58.08
CA LEU A 445 -15.08 -1.66 -57.59
C LEU A 445 -14.32 -1.91 -56.27
N ASN A 446 -15.00 -1.66 -55.14
CA ASN A 446 -15.34 -2.69 -54.12
C ASN A 446 -15.86 -2.02 -52.83
N SER A 447 -17.18 -1.80 -52.79
CA SER A 447 -17.94 -1.10 -51.74
C SER A 447 -18.13 -1.90 -50.43
N SER A 448 -17.38 -3.00 -50.25
CA SER A 448 -17.43 -3.88 -49.07
C SER A 448 -16.16 -3.80 -48.23
N SER A 449 -15.02 -3.32 -48.77
CA SER A 449 -13.76 -3.21 -48.01
C SER A 449 -13.55 -1.85 -47.36
N ILE A 450 -14.35 -0.83 -47.70
CA ILE A 450 -14.23 0.53 -47.13
C ILE A 450 -14.96 0.66 -45.77
N ARG A 451 -15.86 -0.27 -45.43
CA ARG A 451 -16.66 -0.19 -44.19
C ARG A 451 -15.93 -0.60 -42.90
N TYR A 452 -14.71 -1.11 -43.00
CA TYR A 452 -13.85 -1.37 -41.83
C TYR A 452 -12.89 -0.23 -41.51
N SER A 453 -12.85 0.82 -42.35
CA SER A 453 -11.73 1.80 -42.38
C SER A 453 -11.91 3.06 -41.52
N SER A 454 -12.99 3.16 -40.72
CA SER A 454 -13.34 4.34 -39.89
C SER A 454 -13.24 4.08 -38.37
N ARG A 455 -12.51 3.04 -37.92
CA ARG A 455 -12.63 2.56 -36.53
C ARG A 455 -11.64 3.12 -35.51
N TYR A 456 -10.56 3.78 -35.93
CA TYR A 456 -9.53 4.24 -35.01
C TYR A 456 -9.52 5.76 -34.90
N SER A 457 -9.68 6.26 -33.68
CA SER A 457 -9.70 7.69 -33.38
C SER A 457 -8.28 8.24 -33.19
N THR A 458 -8.11 9.56 -33.28
CA THR A 458 -6.85 10.25 -32.91
C THR A 458 -6.38 9.85 -31.50
N ARG A 459 -7.34 9.54 -30.61
CA ARG A 459 -7.07 9.01 -29.28
C ARG A 459 -6.37 7.64 -29.33
N THR A 460 -6.90 6.69 -30.10
CA THR A 460 -6.28 5.36 -30.27
C THR A 460 -4.86 5.47 -30.84
N SER A 461 -4.65 6.35 -31.83
CA SER A 461 -3.32 6.61 -32.40
C SER A 461 -2.33 7.10 -31.33
N ASN A 462 -2.72 8.04 -30.48
CA ASN A 462 -1.84 8.55 -29.43
C ASN A 462 -1.58 7.53 -28.30
N LEU A 463 -2.56 6.68 -27.93
CA LEU A 463 -2.33 5.58 -26.99
C LEU A 463 -1.27 4.59 -27.53
N ILE A 464 -1.38 4.24 -28.81
CA ILE A 464 -0.42 3.34 -29.48
C ILE A 464 0.97 4.02 -29.60
N LYS A 465 1.04 5.33 -29.84
CA LYS A 465 2.31 6.07 -29.84
C LYS A 465 3.03 5.96 -28.50
N ILE A 466 2.32 6.12 -27.38
CA ILE A 466 2.88 5.97 -26.03
C ILE A 466 3.36 4.53 -25.80
N LEU A 467 2.54 3.54 -26.16
CA LEU A 467 2.92 2.12 -26.09
C LEU A 467 4.20 1.83 -26.87
N CYS A 468 4.24 2.19 -28.16
CA CYS A 468 5.39 1.96 -29.03
C CYS A 468 6.65 2.68 -28.55
N ALA A 469 6.51 3.89 -28.01
CA ALA A 469 7.63 4.66 -27.48
C ALA A 469 8.31 3.88 -26.35
N PHE A 470 7.58 3.50 -25.31
CA PHE A 470 8.18 2.77 -24.18
C PHE A 470 8.60 1.34 -24.54
N GLN A 471 7.80 0.61 -25.34
CA GLN A 471 8.16 -0.73 -25.80
C GLN A 471 9.45 -0.74 -26.64
N SER A 472 9.77 0.33 -27.38
CA SER A 472 11.03 0.40 -28.12
C SER A 472 12.27 0.34 -27.24
N ILE A 473 12.19 0.82 -25.98
CA ILE A 473 13.28 0.76 -25.02
C ILE A 473 13.38 -0.63 -24.39
N PHE A 474 12.26 -1.15 -23.89
CA PHE A 474 12.25 -2.37 -23.06
C PHE A 474 12.14 -3.68 -23.85
N ILE A 475 11.74 -3.61 -25.12
CA ILE A 475 11.58 -4.76 -26.02
C ILE A 475 12.44 -4.59 -27.28
N GLY A 476 12.55 -3.35 -27.79
CA GLY A 476 13.24 -3.04 -29.06
C GLY A 476 14.76 -2.98 -28.96
N THR A 477 15.32 -2.98 -27.76
CA THR A 477 16.73 -3.33 -27.53
C THR A 477 16.79 -4.83 -27.32
N GLU A 478 17.58 -5.58 -28.09
CA GLU A 478 17.70 -7.04 -28.02
C GLU A 478 18.36 -7.52 -26.71
N ILE A 479 17.74 -7.24 -25.56
CA ILE A 479 18.00 -7.92 -24.30
C ILE A 479 16.63 -8.39 -23.81
N THR A 480 16.23 -9.57 -24.27
CA THR A 480 15.23 -10.36 -23.56
C THR A 480 15.76 -10.61 -22.15
N VAL A 481 15.26 -9.84 -21.18
CA VAL A 481 15.35 -10.21 -19.77
C VAL A 481 14.44 -11.43 -19.61
N GLU A 482 14.95 -12.59 -19.99
CA GLU A 482 14.40 -13.85 -19.56
C GLU A 482 14.43 -13.85 -18.03
N THR A 483 13.23 -13.97 -17.47
CA THR A 483 12.92 -14.35 -16.09
C THR A 483 14.08 -14.98 -15.32
N LEU A 484 14.61 -14.27 -14.32
CA LEU A 484 15.15 -14.82 -13.06
C LEU A 484 15.89 -16.17 -13.16
N ARG A 485 16.96 -16.24 -13.96
CA ARG A 485 18.05 -17.21 -13.73
C ARG A 485 19.37 -16.47 -13.82
N GLU A 486 20.21 -16.68 -12.82
CA GLU A 486 21.57 -16.14 -12.75
C GLU A 486 22.30 -16.35 -14.09
N PRO A 487 22.94 -15.31 -14.65
CA PRO A 487 23.70 -15.46 -15.88
C PRO A 487 24.87 -16.42 -15.63
N MET A 488 24.88 -17.58 -16.28
CA MET A 488 26.08 -18.38 -16.41
C MET A 488 27.00 -17.69 -17.43
N GLU A 489 28.30 -17.62 -17.10
CA GLU A 489 29.37 -16.84 -17.76
C GLU A 489 29.61 -17.09 -19.26
N SER A 490 28.79 -17.89 -19.96
CA SER A 490 29.06 -18.25 -21.37
C SER A 490 28.47 -17.31 -22.42
N ASN A 491 27.60 -16.35 -22.05
CA ASN A 491 26.87 -15.51 -23.02
C ASN A 491 27.05 -13.99 -22.81
N ALA A 492 28.00 -13.55 -21.99
CA ALA A 492 28.35 -12.13 -21.92
C ALA A 492 29.30 -11.78 -23.08
N ILE A 493 28.87 -10.89 -23.98
CA ILE A 493 29.74 -10.29 -24.99
C ILE A 493 30.08 -8.89 -24.49
N GLU A 494 31.38 -8.63 -24.27
CA GLU A 494 31.89 -7.31 -23.90
C GLU A 494 31.74 -6.32 -25.07
N LEU A 495 31.14 -5.17 -24.79
CA LEU A 495 30.81 -4.10 -25.73
C LEU A 495 32.01 -3.20 -26.07
N GLU A 496 33.15 -3.78 -26.46
CA GLU A 496 34.31 -2.98 -26.92
C GLU A 496 34.52 -2.99 -28.45
N ASP A 497 33.86 -3.86 -29.22
CA ASP A 497 34.19 -4.05 -30.66
C ASP A 497 33.07 -3.72 -31.67
N TYR A 498 32.03 -2.97 -31.32
CA TYR A 498 30.97 -2.64 -32.29
C TYR A 498 31.15 -1.26 -32.96
N GLU A 499 31.84 -1.23 -34.11
CA GLU A 499 31.73 -0.10 -35.05
C GLU A 499 30.51 -0.30 -35.98
N PRO A 500 29.55 0.65 -36.04
CA PRO A 500 28.38 0.52 -36.89
C PRO A 500 28.75 0.74 -38.37
N THR A 501 28.61 -0.30 -39.19
CA THR A 501 28.63 -0.14 -40.65
C THR A 501 27.35 0.56 -41.12
N ASN A 502 27.52 1.74 -41.70
CA ASN A 502 26.48 2.50 -42.40
C ASN A 502 25.90 1.72 -43.57
N LEU A 503 24.57 1.60 -43.63
CA LEU A 503 23.77 1.52 -44.86
C LEU A 503 22.40 2.16 -44.66
#